data_AF-H2L2D2-F1
#
_entry.id   AF-H2L2D2-F1
#
_cell.length_a   1.000
_cell.length_b   1.000
_cell.length_c   1.000
_cell.angle_alpha   90.00
_cell.angle_beta   90.00
_cell.angle_gamma   90.00
#
_symmetry.space_group_name_H-M   'P 1'
#
loop_
_entity.id
_entity.type
_entity.pdbx_description
1 polymer ?
#
loop_
_entity_poly.entity_id
_entity_poly.type
_entity_poly.pdbx_seq_one_letter_code
_entity_poly.pdbx_strand_id
1 'polypeptide(L)'
;MDCLPTYSTASKQESTFVVSSEIARILACDLSEAAVIWEDLKKSQNVLEVRKRLEEADVLYPSDGLHTVTRIFQLVQSQQISFTCMNL
;
A
#
# COMPACT_ATOMS: atom_id res chain seq x y z
N MET A 1 5.06 12.72 -32.96
CA MET A 1 5.11 11.34 -32.43
C MET A 1 4.37 11.36 -31.13
N ASP A 2 3.06 11.12 -31.23
CA ASP A 2 2.13 10.98 -30.13
C ASP A 2 2.57 9.81 -29.26
N CYS A 3 3.25 10.11 -28.15
CA CYS A 3 3.47 9.12 -27.11
C CYS A 3 2.16 9.01 -26.32
N LEU A 4 1.17 8.35 -26.91
CA LEU A 4 0.06 7.80 -26.15
C LEU A 4 0.71 6.89 -25.10
N PRO A 5 0.54 7.16 -23.79
CA PRO A 5 0.96 6.22 -22.78
C PRO A 5 0.04 5.01 -22.87
N THR A 6 0.35 4.07 -23.77
CA THR A 6 -0.19 2.72 -23.75
C THR A 6 0.48 1.95 -22.61
N TYR A 7 0.49 2.55 -21.42
CA TYR A 7 0.81 1.85 -20.20
C TYR A 7 -0.43 1.07 -19.82
N SER A 8 -0.43 -0.16 -20.33
CA SER A 8 -1.34 -1.25 -20.06
C SER A 8 -1.88 -1.20 -18.63
N THR A 9 -3.20 -1.18 -18.50
CA THR A 9 -3.93 -1.45 -17.25
C THR A 9 -3.38 -2.65 -16.47
N ALA A 10 -2.75 -3.62 -17.16
CA ALA A 10 -2.02 -4.75 -16.59
C ALA A 10 -0.96 -4.34 -15.55
N SER A 11 -0.10 -3.35 -15.85
CA SER A 11 1.01 -2.99 -14.96
C SER A 11 0.53 -2.37 -13.64
N LYS A 12 -0.56 -1.59 -13.66
CA LYS A 12 -1.18 -1.04 -12.45
C LYS A 12 -1.86 -2.12 -11.59
N GLN A 13 -2.51 -3.09 -12.24
CA GLN A 13 -3.16 -4.20 -11.55
C GLN A 13 -2.13 -5.13 -10.88
N GLU A 14 -1.03 -5.44 -11.57
CA GLU A 14 0.07 -6.24 -11.01
C GLU A 14 0.68 -5.57 -9.76
N SER A 15 0.97 -4.27 -9.82
CA SER A 15 1.49 -3.53 -8.65
C SER A 15 0.51 -3.56 -7.47
N THR A 16 -0.79 -3.35 -7.72
CA THR A 16 -1.80 -3.36 -6.65
C THR A 16 -1.92 -4.75 -6.02
N PHE A 17 -1.94 -5.81 -6.83
CA PHE A 17 -2.03 -7.18 -6.33
C PHE A 17 -0.82 -7.56 -5.47
N VAL A 18 0.40 -7.23 -5.93
CA VAL A 18 1.64 -7.50 -5.17
C VAL A 18 1.62 -6.78 -3.82
N VAL A 19 1.18 -5.52 -3.80
CA VAL A 19 1.14 -4.72 -2.57
C VAL A 19 0.09 -5.21 -1.60
N SER A 20 -1.13 -5.48 -2.06
CA SER A 20 -2.18 -6.05 -1.23
C SER A 20 -1.78 -7.42 -0.67
N SER A 21 -1.08 -8.25 -1.46
CA SER A 21 -0.54 -9.52 -0.96
C SER A 21 0.54 -9.34 0.10
N GLU A 22 1.39 -8.31 -0.01
CA GLU A 22 2.39 -8.03 1.01
C GLU A 22 1.75 -7.48 2.29
N ILE A 23 0.74 -6.62 2.17
CA ILE A 23 -0.05 -6.10 3.30
C ILE A 23 -0.75 -7.25 4.03
N ALA A 24 -1.43 -8.14 3.29
CA ALA A 24 -2.07 -9.33 3.85
C ALA A 24 -1.09 -10.17 4.68
N ARG A 25 0.12 -10.40 4.15
CA ARG A 25 1.17 -11.13 4.86
C ARG A 25 1.68 -10.40 6.11
N ILE A 26 1.84 -9.08 6.05
CA ILE A 26 2.34 -8.28 7.18
C ILE A 26 1.30 -8.21 8.31
N LEU A 27 0.03 -8.01 7.95
CA LEU A 27 -1.09 -7.88 8.90
C LEU A 27 -1.72 -9.22 9.30
N ALA A 28 -1.28 -10.32 8.67
CA ALA A 28 -1.89 -11.64 8.81
C ALA A 28 -3.42 -11.65 8.53
N CYS A 29 -3.86 -10.82 7.58
CA CYS A 29 -5.26 -10.70 7.16
C CYS A 29 -5.51 -11.34 5.78
N ASP A 30 -6.77 -11.41 5.37
CA ASP A 30 -7.11 -11.90 4.04
C ASP A 30 -6.84 -10.87 2.94
N LEU A 31 -6.74 -11.34 1.68
CA LEU A 31 -6.42 -10.47 0.55
C LEU A 31 -7.50 -9.42 0.26
N SER A 32 -8.76 -9.70 0.58
CA SER A 32 -9.87 -8.76 0.36
C SER A 32 -9.79 -7.62 1.36
N GLU A 33 -9.56 -7.94 2.63
CA GLU A 33 -9.32 -6.97 3.69
C GLU A 33 -8.06 -6.14 3.40
N ALA A 34 -6.95 -6.78 3.02
CA ALA A 34 -5.71 -6.10 2.66
C ALA A 34 -5.87 -5.16 1.46
N ALA A 35 -6.72 -5.51 0.48
CA ALA A 35 -7.02 -4.65 -0.65
C ALA A 35 -7.79 -3.39 -0.23
N VAL A 36 -8.78 -3.52 0.66
CA VAL A 36 -9.51 -2.37 1.23
C VAL A 36 -8.57 -1.48 2.03
N ILE A 37 -7.76 -2.09 2.92
CA ILE A 37 -6.76 -1.37 3.70
C ILE A 37 -5.78 -0.65 2.79
N TRP A 38 -5.31 -1.28 1.71
CA TRP A 38 -4.41 -0.64 0.74
C TRP A 38 -5.01 0.61 0.10
N GLU A 39 -6.27 0.55 -0.35
CA GLU A 39 -6.97 1.70 -0.93
C GLU A 39 -6.99 2.89 0.03
N ASP A 40 -7.14 2.62 1.32
CA ASP A 40 -7.07 3.64 2.35
C ASP A 40 -5.63 4.07 2.63
N LEU A 41 -4.67 3.16 2.76
CA LEU A 41 -3.26 3.47 3.03
C LEU A 41 -2.61 4.33 1.95
N LYS A 42 -3.02 4.21 0.67
CA LYS A 42 -2.53 5.08 -0.42
C LYS A 42 -2.77 6.57 -0.15
N LYS A 43 -3.79 6.91 0.64
CA LYS A 43 -4.11 8.29 1.02
C LYS A 43 -3.27 8.78 2.21
N SER A 44 -2.36 7.96 2.75
CA SER A 44 -1.55 8.30 3.93
C SER A 44 -0.29 9.02 3.49
N GLN A 45 0.01 10.13 4.14
CA GLN A 45 1.21 10.93 3.88
C GLN A 45 2.33 10.64 4.89
N ASN A 46 2.00 10.09 6.05
CA ASN A 46 2.94 9.87 7.14
C ASN A 46 2.63 8.58 7.94
N VAL A 47 3.59 8.15 8.74
CA VAL A 47 3.53 6.95 9.59
C VAL A 47 2.34 6.99 10.56
N LEU A 48 1.99 8.18 11.09
CA LEU A 48 0.89 8.33 12.04
C LEU A 48 -0.48 8.10 11.38
N GLU A 49 -0.66 8.58 10.15
CA GLU A 49 -1.88 8.31 9.37
C GLU A 49 -2.02 6.83 9.01
N VAL A 50 -0.93 6.17 8.64
CA VAL A 50 -0.91 4.71 8.44
C VAL A 50 -1.34 4.01 9.73
N ARG A 51 -0.72 4.35 10.87
CA ARG A 51 -1.06 3.75 12.16
C ARG A 51 -2.54 3.93 12.49
N LYS A 52 -3.04 5.16 12.38
CA LYS A 52 -4.44 5.48 12.69
C LYS A 52 -5.41 4.65 11.84
N ARG A 53 -5.14 4.49 10.54
CA ARG A 53 -5.99 3.67 9.67
C ARG A 53 -5.93 2.19 9.99
N LEU A 54 -4.77 1.68 10.39
CA LEU A 54 -4.62 0.28 10.84
C LEU A 54 -5.30 0.02 12.19
N GLU A 55 -5.30 1.02 13.08
CA GLU A 55 -6.07 0.97 14.34
C GLU A 55 -7.58 1.04 14.06
N GLU A 56 -8.03 1.89 13.12
CA GLU A 56 -9.44 1.97 12.70
C GLU A 56 -9.94 0.69 12.00
N ALA A 57 -9.04 -0.01 11.30
CA ALA A 57 -9.33 -1.29 10.67
C ALA A 57 -9.25 -2.48 11.63
N ASP A 58 -8.90 -2.28 12.91
CA ASP A 58 -8.76 -3.33 13.93
C ASP A 58 -7.79 -4.47 13.56
N VAL A 59 -6.80 -4.17 12.70
CA VAL A 59 -5.79 -5.14 12.23
C VAL A 59 -4.45 -5.02 12.96
N LEU A 60 -4.28 -3.97 13.76
CA LEU A 60 -3.01 -3.71 14.44
C LEU A 60 -2.96 -4.42 15.79
N TYR A 61 -2.22 -5.52 15.87
CA TYR A 61 -1.94 -6.17 17.15
C TYR A 61 -1.06 -5.28 18.04
N PRO A 62 -1.38 -5.12 19.34
CA PRO A 62 -0.72 -4.18 20.23
C PRO A 62 0.77 -4.46 20.47
N SER A 63 1.21 -5.72 20.30
CA SER A 63 2.59 -6.14 20.58
C SER A 63 3.60 -5.78 19.47
N ASP A 64 3.14 -5.63 18.21
CA ASP A 64 4.03 -5.45 17.05
C ASP A 64 3.72 -4.16 16.25
N GLY A 65 2.99 -3.23 16.87
CA GLY A 65 2.39 -2.10 16.18
C GLY A 65 3.39 -1.23 15.43
N LEU A 66 4.49 -0.80 16.06
CA LEU A 66 5.41 0.16 15.44
C LEU A 66 6.16 -0.42 14.24
N HIS A 67 6.72 -1.63 14.36
CA HIS A 67 7.47 -2.26 13.28
C HIS A 67 6.56 -2.57 12.07
N THR A 68 5.35 -3.05 12.35
CA THR A 68 4.31 -3.31 11.34
C THR A 68 3.93 -2.03 10.59
N VAL A 69 3.61 -0.95 11.33
CA VAL A 69 3.28 0.35 10.76
C VAL A 69 4.42 0.90 9.91
N THR A 70 5.66 0.87 10.40
CA THR A 70 6.83 1.36 9.65
C THR A 70 7.01 0.60 8.34
N ARG A 71 6.90 -0.73 8.37
CA ARG A 71 7.06 -1.56 7.16
C ARG A 71 5.96 -1.28 6.14
N ILE A 72 4.71 -1.13 6.58
CA ILE A 72 3.59 -0.76 5.72
C ILE A 72 3.79 0.64 5.14
N PHE A 73 4.25 1.60 5.94
CA PHE A 73 4.53 2.95 5.45
C PHE A 73 5.63 2.96 4.38
N GLN A 74 6.71 2.19 4.58
CA GLN A 74 7.76 2.02 3.56
C GLN A 74 7.21 1.41 2.27
N LEU A 75 6.29 0.44 2.38
CA LEU A 75 5.61 -0.13 1.22
C LEU A 75 4.78 0.92 0.48
N VAL A 76 3.97 1.72 1.19
CA VAL A 76 3.20 2.84 0.61
C VAL A 76 4.14 3.81 -0.10
N GLN A 77 5.23 4.23 0.54
CA GLN A 77 6.22 5.14 -0.05
C GLN A 77 6.88 4.55 -1.30
N SER A 78 7.26 3.27 -1.28
CA SER A 78 7.88 2.61 -2.44
C SER A 78 6.98 2.65 -3.68
N GLN A 79 5.67 2.50 -3.50
CA GLN A 79 4.70 2.56 -4.59
C GLN A 79 4.46 3.99 -5.09
N GLN A 80 4.41 4.97 -4.18
CA GLN A 80 4.30 6.38 -4.57
C GLN A 80 5.53 6.86 -5.34
N ILE A 81 6.74 6.49 -4.89
CA ILE A 81 8.00 6.83 -5.57
C ILE A 81 8.08 6.16 -6.95
N SER A 82 7.69 4.87 -7.05
CA SER A 82 7.63 4.17 -8.33
C SER A 82 6.69 4.86 -9.32
N PHE A 83 5.60 5.48 -8.84
CA PHE A 83 4.69 6.24 -9.68
C PHE A 83 5.31 7.56 -10.17
N THR A 84 6.11 8.24 -9.33
CA THR A 84 6.79 9.48 -9.73
C THR A 84 7.89 9.23 -10.77
N CYS A 85 8.66 8.15 -10.62
CA CYS A 85 9.81 7.89 -11.50
C CYS A 85 9.42 7.48 -12.93
N MET A 86 8.21 6.99 -13.16
CA MET A 86 7.70 6.67 -14.51
C MET A 86 7.12 7.89 -15.27
N ASN A 87 6.98 9.04 -14.61
CA ASN A 87 6.39 10.26 -15.19
C ASN A 87 7.41 11.39 -15.46
N LEU A 88 8.71 11.11 -15.34
CA LEU A 88 9.80 12.00 -15.74
C LEU A 88 10.52 11.43 -16.96
#